data_AF-A0A6J6ZDA2-F1
#
_entry.id   AF-A0A6J6ZDA2-F1
#
_cell.length_a   1.000
_cell.length_b   1.000
_cell.length_c   1.000
_cell.angle_alpha   90.00
_cell.angle_beta   90.00
_cell.angle_gamma   90.00
#
_symmetry.space_group_name_H-M   'P 1'
#
loop_
_entity.id
_entity.type
_entity.pdbx_description
1 polymer ?
#
loop_
_entity_poly.entity_id
_entity_poly.type
_entity_poly.pdbx_seq_one_letter_code
_entity_poly.pdbx_strand_id
1 'polypeptide(L)' 'MYPGFAKTARDEGLTEIADWFETLARAEKSHAGRFDQGLKAL' A
#
# COMPACT_ATOMS: atom_id res chain seq x y z
N MET A 1 -5.92 0.82 -4.24
CA MET A 1 -6.75 1.00 -3.03
C MET A 1 -6.09 1.97 -2.05
N TYR A 2 -5.05 1.55 -1.31
CA TYR A 2 -4.40 2.38 -0.29
C TYR A 2 -3.96 3.79 -0.71
N PRO A 3 -3.45 4.04 -1.94
CA PRO A 3 -3.18 5.42 -2.38
C PRO A 3 -4.42 6.33 -2.39
N GLY A 4 -5.59 5.77 -2.73
CA GLY A 4 -6.85 6.50 -2.68
C GLY A 4 -7.25 6.84 -1.25
N PHE A 5 -7.10 5.89 -0.32
CA PHE A 5 -7.39 6.12 1.10
C PHE A 5 -6.41 7.11 1.74
N ALA A 6 -5.13 7.04 1.38
CA ALA A 6 -4.13 8.03 1.80
C ALA A 6 -4.51 9.44 1.31
N LYS A 7 -4.95 9.57 0.05
CA LYS A 7 -5.44 10.86 -0.48
C LYS A 7 -6.66 11.37 0.32
N THR A 8 -7.67 10.54 0.54
CA THR A 8 -8.85 10.93 1.34
C THR A 8 -8.44 11.36 2.74
N ALA A 9 -7.57 10.60 3.41
CA ALA A 9 -7.08 10.95 4.75
C ALA A 9 -6.31 12.28 4.77
N ARG A 10 -5.52 12.61 3.72
CA ARG A 10 -4.87 13.92 3.57
C ARG A 10 -5.89 15.04 3.39
N ASP A 11 -6.89 14.83 2.54
CA ASP A 11 -7.97 15.80 2.28
C ASP A 11 -8.78 16.09 3.57
N GLU A 12 -8.92 15.10 4.45
CA GLU A 12 -9.59 15.22 5.76
C GLU A 12 -8.67 15.72 6.91
N GLY A 13 -7.39 15.97 6.63
CA GLY A 13 -6.40 16.43 7.62
C GLY A 13 -5.83 15.33 8.54
N LEU A 14 -6.17 14.07 8.30
CA LEU A 14 -5.73 12.89 9.04
C LEU A 14 -4.34 12.42 8.58
N THR A 15 -3.34 13.27 8.79
CA THR A 15 -1.98 13.09 8.23
C THR A 15 -1.32 11.76 8.65
N GLU A 16 -1.40 11.38 9.93
CA GLU A 16 -0.79 10.13 10.40
C GLU A 16 -1.44 8.88 9.76
N ILE A 17 -2.76 8.91 9.57
CA ILE A 17 -3.50 7.81 8.93
C ILE A 17 -3.09 7.69 7.45
N ALA A 18 -2.89 8.81 6.76
CA ALA A 18 -2.40 8.81 5.40
C ALA A 18 -1.02 8.13 5.29
N ASP A 19 -0.11 8.45 6.21
CA ASP A 19 1.25 7.87 6.25
C ASP A 19 1.22 6.35 6.51
N TRP A 20 0.28 5.90 7.34
CA TRP A 20 0.01 4.49 7.55
C TRP A 20 -0.49 3.80 6.27
N PHE A 21 -1.43 4.40 5.54
CA PHE A 21 -1.92 3.84 4.27
C PHE A 21 -0.82 3.76 3.21
N GLU A 22 0.08 4.74 3.13
CA GLU A 22 1.23 4.65 2.24
C GLU A 22 2.20 3.52 2.63
N THR A 23 2.40 3.32 3.93
CA THR A 23 3.23 2.23 4.45
C THR A 23 2.63 0.87 4.11
N LEU A 24 1.32 0.70 4.26
CA LEU A 24 0.60 -0.50 3.85
C LEU A 24 0.73 -0.75 2.34
N ALA A 25 0.60 0.30 1.52
CA ALA A 25 0.77 0.17 0.07
C ALA A 25 2.15 -0.37 -0.32
N ARG A 26 3.22 0.04 0.39
CA ARG A 26 4.58 -0.49 0.18
C ARG A 26 4.71 -1.96 0.59
N ALA A 27 4.12 -2.33 1.73
CA ALA A 27 4.11 -3.72 2.20
C ALA A 27 3.42 -4.65 1.20
N GLU A 28 2.23 -4.27 0.71
CA GLU A 28 1.50 -5.10 -0.25
C GLU A 28 2.21 -5.21 -1.61
N LYS A 29 2.94 -4.17 -2.04
CA LYS A 29 3.78 -4.27 -3.24
C LYS A 29 4.89 -5.32 -3.07
N SER A 30 5.47 -5.42 -1.87
CA SER A 30 6.45 -6.46 -1.55
C SER A 30 5.83 -7.85 -1.56
N HIS A 31 4.64 -8.02 -0.95
CA HIS A 31 3.90 -9.29 -1.00
C HIS A 31 3.61 -9.72 -2.43
N ALA A 32 3.04 -8.82 -3.25
CA ALA A 32 2.75 -9.08 -4.65
C ALA A 32 4.01 -9.51 -5.43
N GLY A 33 5.15 -8.85 -5.20
CA GLY A 33 6.42 -9.22 -5.80
C GLY A 33 6.88 -10.63 -5.42
N ARG A 34 6.72 -11.03 -4.16
CA ARG A 34 7.06 -12.40 -3.71
C ARG A 34 6.16 -13.45 -4.35
N PHE A 35 4.86 -13.17 -4.47
CA PHE A 35 3.92 -14.07 -5.13
C PHE A 35 4.21 -14.20 -6.63
N ASP A 36 4.50 -13.09 -7.32
CA ASP A 36 4.89 -13.10 -8.74
C ASP A 36 6.17 -13.92 -8.97
N GLN A 37 7.18 -13.76 -8.10
CA GLN A 37 8.39 -14.59 -8.14
C GLN A 37 8.09 -16.08 -7.94
N GLY A 38 7.27 -16.41 -6.95
CA GLY A 38 6.87 -17.80 -6.69
C GLY A 38 6.11 -18.42 -7.86
N LEU A 39 5.21 -17.67 -8.49
CA LEU A 39 4.44 -18.13 -9.64
C LEU A 39 5.33 -18.38 -10.86
N LYS A 40 6.34 -17.53 -11.09
CA LYS A 40 7.31 -17.69 -12.19
C LYS A 40 8.28 -18.86 -11.98
N ALA A 41 8.39 -19.38 -10.77
CA ALA A 41 9.25 -20.50 -10.42
C ALA A 41 8.54 -21.87 -10.54
N LEU A 42 7.26 -21.89 -10.91
CA LEU A 42 6.49 -23.09 -11.29
C LEU A 42 6.66 -23.40 -12.77
#